data_AF-A0A8T7BVE8-F1
#
_entry.id   AF-A0A8T7BVE8-F1
#
_cell.length_a   1.000
_cell.length_b   1.000
_cell.length_c   1.000
_cell.angle_alpha   90.00
_cell.angle_beta   90.00
_cell.angle_gamma   90.00
#
_symmetry.space_group_name_H-M   'P 1'
#
loop_
_entity.id
_entity.type
_entity.pdbx_description
1 polymer ?
#
loop_
_entity_poly.entity_id
_entity_poly.type
_entity_poly.pdbx_seq_one_letter_code
_entity_poly.pdbx_strand_id
1 'polypeptide(L)'
;VINIEAGDAVISAFKQALSYAVIAISVILLLLLPNKLDSALAMSALLFAVIVTGGISVFLDIPLNFANIIALPLLLGIGVDSAIHILHRHRTALPEDNNVLATSSARAVIVSTFTTMGSIGNLAFSPHAGTASMGKLLTIGIGMTLVATLVILPGLLSGNSWGQSKN
;
A
#
# COMPACT_ATOMS: atom_id res chain seq x y z
N VAL A 1 7.03 22.23 27.44
CA VAL A 1 5.57 22.33 27.27
C VAL A 1 5.22 22.49 25.79
N ILE A 2 5.68 23.57 25.12
CA ILE A 2 5.43 23.82 23.67
C ILE A 2 5.83 22.64 22.75
N ASN A 3 6.97 21.99 22.99
CA ASN A 3 7.41 20.83 22.17
C ASN A 3 6.57 19.56 22.36
N ILE A 4 5.90 19.40 23.51
CA ILE A 4 5.04 18.23 23.77
C ILE A 4 3.66 18.47 23.16
N GLU A 5 3.11 19.68 23.31
CA GLU A 5 1.85 20.07 22.68
C GLU A 5 1.91 20.00 21.15
N ALA A 6 3.03 20.45 20.55
CA ALA A 6 3.27 20.30 19.12
C ALA A 6 3.35 18.81 18.71
N GLY A 7 4.01 17.97 19.53
CA GLY A 7 4.10 16.55 19.30
C GLY A 7 2.74 15.85 19.30
N ASP A 8 1.91 16.15 20.31
CA ASP A 8 0.56 15.58 20.44
C ASP A 8 -0.36 16.04 19.32
N ALA A 9 -0.29 17.32 18.93
CA ALA A 9 -1.04 17.85 17.79
C ALA A 9 -0.69 17.11 16.50
N VAL A 10 0.60 16.87 16.28
CA VAL A 10 1.09 16.15 15.11
C VAL A 10 0.64 14.68 15.12
N ILE A 11 0.76 13.99 16.24
CA ILE A 11 0.28 12.60 16.39
C ILE A 11 -1.24 12.51 16.14
N SER A 12 -2.01 13.47 16.66
CA SER A 12 -3.45 13.54 16.45
C SER A 12 -3.80 13.73 14.96
N ALA A 13 -3.13 14.66 14.28
CA ALA A 13 -3.29 14.87 12.85
C ALA A 13 -2.95 13.60 12.05
N PHE A 14 -1.92 12.85 12.45
CA PHE A 14 -1.58 11.58 11.79
C PHE A 14 -2.61 10.48 12.00
N LYS A 15 -3.14 10.35 13.23
CA LYS A 15 -4.24 9.41 13.49
C LYS A 15 -5.48 9.75 12.66
N GLN A 16 -5.80 11.04 12.52
CA GLN A 16 -6.88 11.51 11.66
C GLN A 16 -6.60 11.21 10.18
N ALA A 17 -5.41 11.53 9.68
CA ALA A 17 -5.02 11.28 8.29
C ALA A 17 -5.07 9.78 7.94
N LEU A 18 -4.57 8.92 8.82
CA LEU A 18 -4.64 7.46 8.63
C LEU A 18 -6.09 6.97 8.62
N SER A 19 -6.92 7.45 9.55
CA SER A 19 -8.33 7.09 9.61
C SER A 19 -9.09 7.54 8.35
N TYR A 20 -8.86 8.77 7.91
CA TYR A 20 -9.45 9.30 6.69
C TYR A 20 -8.97 8.54 5.45
N ALA A 21 -7.69 8.17 5.38
CA ALA A 21 -7.16 7.35 4.30
C ALA A 21 -7.85 5.98 4.24
N VAL A 22 -7.95 5.27 5.37
CA VAL A 22 -8.61 3.95 5.43
C VAL A 22 -10.08 4.06 5.02
N ILE A 23 -10.81 5.06 5.53
CA ILE A 23 -12.22 5.26 5.19
C ILE A 23 -12.38 5.61 3.71
N ALA A 24 -11.64 6.59 3.22
CA ALA A 24 -11.73 7.03 1.82
C ALA A 24 -11.37 5.91 0.85
N ILE A 25 -10.31 5.16 1.12
CA ILE A 25 -9.88 4.03 0.29
C ILE A 25 -10.91 2.91 0.35
N SER A 26 -11.46 2.58 1.52
CA SER A 26 -12.55 1.60 1.64
C SER A 26 -13.76 2.00 0.79
N VAL A 27 -14.17 3.26 0.86
CA VAL A 27 -15.29 3.79 0.09
C VAL A 27 -15.01 3.71 -1.41
N ILE A 28 -13.83 4.14 -1.86
CA ILE A 28 -13.43 4.07 -3.26
C ILE A 28 -13.44 2.62 -3.75
N LEU A 29 -12.87 1.68 -2.99
CA LEU A 29 -12.85 0.27 -3.35
C LEU A 29 -14.26 -0.33 -3.41
N LEU A 30 -15.16 0.04 -2.49
CA LEU A 30 -16.55 -0.40 -2.51
C LEU A 30 -17.36 0.18 -3.68
N LEU A 31 -17.04 1.39 -4.13
CA LEU A 31 -17.70 2.02 -5.27
C LEU A 31 -17.19 1.45 -6.61
N LEU A 32 -15.89 1.14 -6.69
CA LEU A 32 -15.25 0.72 -7.93
C LEU A 32 -15.33 -0.80 -8.16
N LEU A 33 -15.33 -1.60 -7.09
CA LEU A 33 -15.38 -3.06 -7.18
C LEU A 33 -16.80 -3.57 -6.92
N PRO A 34 -17.38 -4.39 -7.82
CA PRO A 34 -18.74 -4.90 -7.65
C PRO A 34 -18.88 -5.86 -6.47
N ASN A 35 -17.78 -6.53 -6.08
CA ASN A 35 -17.77 -7.51 -5.00
C ASN A 35 -17.18 -6.91 -3.71
N LYS A 36 -17.96 -6.90 -2.63
CA LYS A 36 -17.50 -6.41 -1.32
C LYS A 36 -16.31 -7.19 -0.76
N LEU A 37 -16.24 -8.48 -1.07
CA LEU A 37 -15.16 -9.35 -0.63
C LEU A 37 -13.83 -8.94 -1.29
N ASP A 38 -13.83 -8.62 -2.58
CA ASP A 38 -12.65 -8.14 -3.30
C ASP A 38 -12.10 -6.85 -2.69
N SER A 39 -13.00 -5.92 -2.33
CA SER A 39 -12.65 -4.68 -1.62
C SER A 39 -12.01 -4.97 -0.25
N ALA A 40 -12.58 -5.91 0.52
CA ALA A 40 -12.02 -6.32 1.81
C ALA A 40 -10.65 -6.99 1.66
N LEU A 41 -10.46 -7.84 0.66
CA LEU A 41 -9.17 -8.49 0.38
C LEU A 41 -8.11 -7.46 -0.04
N ALA A 42 -8.45 -6.52 -0.92
CA ALA A 42 -7.57 -5.43 -1.30
C ALA A 42 -7.13 -4.62 -0.08
N MET A 43 -8.09 -4.19 0.75
CA MET A 43 -7.80 -3.47 1.97
C MET A 43 -6.92 -4.27 2.94
N SER A 44 -7.18 -5.58 3.09
CA SER A 44 -6.37 -6.43 3.95
C SER A 44 -4.91 -6.54 3.48
N ALA A 45 -4.66 -6.65 2.17
CA ALA A 45 -3.33 -6.69 1.60
C ALA A 45 -2.59 -5.36 1.80
N LEU A 46 -3.28 -4.23 1.64
CA LEU A 46 -2.70 -2.90 1.87
C LEU A 46 -2.36 -2.65 3.34
N LEU A 47 -3.26 -3.00 4.25
CA LEU A 47 -3.00 -2.91 5.69
C LEU A 47 -1.83 -3.80 6.10
N PHE A 48 -1.75 -5.01 5.56
CA PHE A 48 -0.60 -5.89 5.77
C PHE A 48 0.71 -5.22 5.32
N ALA A 49 0.75 -4.63 4.12
CA ALA A 49 1.94 -3.93 3.63
C ALA A 49 2.38 -2.80 4.59
N VAL A 50 1.43 -1.99 5.08
CA VAL A 50 1.71 -0.89 6.01
C VAL A 50 2.21 -1.40 7.36
N ILE A 51 1.58 -2.43 7.91
CA ILE A 51 2.00 -3.05 9.18
C ILE A 51 3.41 -3.62 9.05
N VAL A 52 3.69 -4.37 7.98
CA VAL A 52 5.03 -4.93 7.75
C VAL A 52 6.06 -3.84 7.51
N THR A 53 5.70 -2.75 6.84
CA THR A 53 6.60 -1.59 6.68
C THR A 53 6.97 -0.99 8.04
N GLY A 54 6.01 -0.82 8.94
CA GLY A 54 6.26 -0.40 10.32
C GLY A 54 7.11 -1.41 11.11
N GLY A 55 6.90 -2.71 10.89
CA GLY A 55 7.74 -3.75 11.48
C GLY A 55 9.19 -3.69 10.98
N ILE A 56 9.39 -3.52 9.67
CA ILE A 56 10.71 -3.37 9.05
C ILE A 56 11.39 -2.09 9.54
N SER A 57 10.65 -0.99 9.73
CA SER A 57 11.24 0.24 10.26
C SER A 57 11.80 0.07 11.67
N VAL A 58 11.12 -0.73 12.51
CA VAL A 58 11.62 -1.09 13.84
C VAL A 58 12.85 -2.01 13.71
N PHE A 59 12.81 -2.99 12.81
CA PHE A 59 13.92 -3.92 12.59
C PHE A 59 15.19 -3.24 12.06
N LEU A 60 15.05 -2.20 11.24
CA LEU A 60 16.16 -1.43 10.66
C LEU A 60 16.57 -0.21 11.49
N ASP A 61 16.06 -0.09 12.73
CA ASP A 61 16.31 1.06 13.61
C ASP A 61 16.05 2.42 12.93
N ILE A 62 14.97 2.51 12.16
CA ILE A 62 14.50 3.75 11.53
C ILE A 62 13.42 4.35 12.45
N PRO A 63 13.76 5.26 13.38
CA PRO A 63 12.79 5.81 14.32
C PRO A 63 11.73 6.62 13.57
N LEU A 64 10.47 6.41 13.94
CA LEU A 64 9.39 7.28 13.48
C LEU A 64 9.54 8.67 14.10
N ASN A 65 9.53 9.68 13.25
CA ASN A 65 9.63 11.09 13.57
C ASN A 65 8.54 11.87 12.82
N PHE A 66 8.44 13.17 13.09
CA PHE A 66 7.39 14.02 12.51
C PHE A 66 7.37 14.06 10.97
N ALA A 67 8.50 13.80 10.31
CA ALA A 67 8.58 13.77 8.86
C ALA A 67 8.18 12.40 8.29
N ASN A 68 8.76 11.31 8.79
CA ASN A 68 8.55 9.99 8.16
C ASN A 68 7.22 9.31 8.56
N ILE A 69 6.57 9.72 9.65
CA ILE A 69 5.28 9.17 10.06
C ILE A 69 4.16 9.41 9.03
N ILE A 70 4.34 10.40 8.14
CA ILE A 70 3.43 10.68 7.02
C ILE A 70 3.41 9.53 5.99
N ALA A 71 4.43 8.68 6.01
CA ALA A 71 4.59 7.60 5.04
C ALA A 71 3.46 6.57 5.14
N LEU A 72 2.99 6.23 6.34
CA LEU A 72 2.00 5.18 6.54
C LEU A 72 0.66 5.46 5.82
N PRO A 73 -0.01 6.61 6.01
CA PRO A 73 -1.22 6.92 5.25
C PRO A 73 -0.95 7.09 3.75
N LEU A 74 0.22 7.62 3.37
CA LEU A 74 0.59 7.79 1.97
C LEU A 74 0.73 6.44 1.24
N LEU A 75 1.29 5.42 1.90
CA LEU A 75 1.46 4.08 1.36
C LEU A 75 0.12 3.40 1.04
N LEU A 76 -0.93 3.65 1.84
CA LEU A 76 -2.27 3.15 1.53
C LEU A 76 -2.77 3.72 0.20
N GLY A 77 -2.58 5.03 -0.01
CA GLY A 77 -2.99 5.73 -1.24
C GLY A 77 -2.18 5.33 -2.47
N ILE A 78 -0.88 5.08 -2.33
CA ILE A 78 -0.04 4.58 -3.43
C ILE A 78 -0.39 3.12 -3.75
N GLY A 79 -0.56 2.28 -2.73
CA GLY A 79 -0.81 0.85 -2.90
C GLY A 79 -2.18 0.54 -3.49
N VAL A 80 -3.22 1.32 -3.18
CA VAL A 80 -4.59 1.06 -3.68
C VAL A 80 -4.67 1.10 -5.20
N ASP A 81 -3.94 2.00 -5.85
CA ASP A 81 -3.89 2.10 -7.32
C ASP A 81 -3.43 0.78 -7.96
N SER A 82 -2.31 0.25 -7.44
CA SER A 82 -1.77 -1.04 -7.88
C SER A 82 -2.72 -2.19 -7.58
N ALA A 83 -3.38 -2.18 -6.41
CA ALA A 83 -4.37 -3.20 -6.06
C ALA A 83 -5.55 -3.19 -7.06
N ILE A 84 -6.11 -2.02 -7.35
CA ILE A 84 -7.23 -1.86 -8.30
C ILE A 84 -6.86 -2.39 -9.68
N HIS A 85 -5.68 -2.05 -10.20
CA HIS A 85 -5.22 -2.53 -11.50
C HIS A 85 -5.12 -4.05 -11.58
N ILE A 86 -4.59 -4.69 -10.53
CA ILE A 86 -4.46 -6.15 -10.46
C ILE A 86 -5.82 -6.84 -10.30
N LEU A 87 -6.69 -6.32 -9.43
CA LEU A 87 -8.05 -6.83 -9.24
C LEU A 87 -8.89 -6.73 -10.51
N HIS A 88 -8.84 -5.58 -11.18
CA HIS A 88 -9.56 -5.38 -12.45
C HIS A 88 -9.07 -6.36 -13.51
N ARG A 89 -7.75 -6.61 -13.59
CA ARG A 89 -7.21 -7.60 -14.52
C ARG A 89 -7.62 -9.03 -14.15
N HIS A 90 -7.55 -9.40 -12.89
CA HIS A 90 -7.99 -10.72 -12.42
C HIS A 90 -9.46 -11.00 -12.75
N ARG A 91 -10.31 -9.96 -12.73
CA ARG A 91 -11.74 -10.08 -13.10
C ARG A 91 -12.01 -10.12 -14.60
N THR A 92 -11.13 -9.53 -15.41
CA THR A 92 -11.29 -9.43 -16.87
C THR A 92 -10.51 -10.51 -17.63
N ALA A 93 -9.57 -11.20 -16.98
CA ALA A 93 -8.83 -12.31 -17.57
C ALA A 93 -9.75 -13.53 -17.81
N LEU A 94 -9.55 -14.21 -18.94
CA LEU A 94 -10.27 -15.43 -19.28
C LEU A 94 -9.83 -16.59 -18.37
N PRO A 95 -10.71 -17.58 -18.07
CA PRO A 95 -10.43 -18.66 -17.11
C PRO A 95 -9.18 -19.51 -17.40
N GLU A 96 -8.73 -19.56 -18.66
CA GLU A 96 -7.52 -20.31 -19.06
C GLU A 96 -6.20 -19.55 -18.79
N ASP A 97 -6.25 -18.24 -18.53
CA ASP A 97 -5.07 -17.39 -18.36
C ASP A 97 -4.90 -16.97 -16.89
N ASN A 98 -4.89 -17.97 -16.00
CA ASN A 98 -4.93 -17.78 -14.54
C ASN A 98 -3.61 -17.22 -13.95
N ASN A 99 -2.61 -16.94 -14.79
CA ASN A 99 -1.36 -16.35 -14.35
C ASN A 99 -1.40 -14.83 -14.44
N VAL A 100 -1.96 -14.19 -13.42
CA VAL A 100 -2.02 -12.72 -13.27
C VAL A 100 -0.64 -12.07 -13.44
N LEU A 101 0.44 -12.76 -13.04
CA LEU A 101 1.81 -12.26 -13.15
C LEU A 101 2.36 -12.24 -14.59
N ALA A 102 1.78 -13.02 -15.50
CA ALA A 102 2.14 -13.02 -16.92
C ALA A 102 1.49 -11.87 -17.71
N THR A 103 0.58 -11.12 -17.07
CA THR A 103 -0.21 -10.09 -17.75
C THR A 103 0.53 -8.76 -17.89
N SER A 104 0.14 -7.97 -18.90
CA SER A 104 0.65 -6.60 -19.10
C SER A 104 0.37 -5.68 -17.90
N SER A 105 -0.70 -5.93 -17.14
CA SER A 105 -1.05 -5.16 -15.95
C SER A 105 -0.04 -5.35 -14.82
N ALA A 106 0.40 -6.59 -14.56
CA ALA A 106 1.43 -6.86 -13.57
C ALA A 106 2.75 -6.18 -13.94
N ARG A 107 3.15 -6.24 -15.21
CA ARG A 107 4.34 -5.52 -15.71
C ARG A 107 4.22 -4.01 -15.57
N ALA A 108 3.06 -3.44 -15.90
CA ALA A 108 2.80 -2.01 -15.75
C ALA A 108 2.90 -1.57 -14.28
N VAL A 109 2.32 -2.34 -13.36
CA VAL A 109 2.40 -2.08 -11.90
C VAL A 109 3.85 -2.14 -11.42
N ILE A 110 4.64 -3.13 -11.87
CA ILE A 110 6.06 -3.25 -11.52
C ILE A 110 6.84 -2.01 -11.97
N VAL A 111 6.69 -1.62 -13.24
CA VAL A 111 7.41 -0.45 -13.80
C VAL A 111 6.99 0.86 -13.13
N SER A 112 5.68 1.04 -12.89
CA SER A 112 5.13 2.20 -12.16
C SER A 112 5.69 2.28 -10.73
N THR A 113 5.73 1.14 -10.04
CA THR A 113 6.28 1.05 -8.68
C THR A 113 7.76 1.40 -8.67
N PHE A 114 8.56 0.83 -9.56
CA PHE A 114 10.00 1.16 -9.64
C PHE A 114 10.24 2.63 -9.96
N THR A 115 9.42 3.23 -10.83
CA THR A 115 9.47 4.66 -11.12
C THR A 115 9.17 5.49 -9.87
N THR A 116 8.16 5.08 -9.09
CA THR A 116 7.79 5.72 -7.83
C THR A 116 8.88 5.57 -6.77
N MET A 117 9.50 4.38 -6.67
CA MET A 117 10.66 4.14 -5.81
C MET A 117 11.86 5.01 -6.22
N GLY A 118 12.12 5.18 -7.50
CA GLY A 118 13.18 6.09 -7.97
C GLY A 118 12.90 7.55 -7.62
N SER A 119 11.65 8.00 -7.83
CA SER A 119 11.22 9.37 -7.56
C SER A 119 11.24 9.71 -6.06
N ILE A 120 10.51 8.92 -5.25
CA ILE A 120 10.39 9.14 -3.81
C ILE A 120 11.67 8.71 -3.07
N GLY A 121 12.33 7.65 -3.54
CA GLY A 121 13.57 7.16 -2.94
C GLY A 121 14.73 8.13 -3.07
N ASN A 122 14.70 9.06 -4.03
CA ASN A 122 15.67 10.16 -4.08
C ASN A 122 15.70 10.99 -2.78
N LEU A 123 14.59 11.07 -2.05
CA LEU A 123 14.52 11.75 -0.75
C LEU A 123 15.49 11.15 0.28
N ALA A 124 15.85 9.86 0.15
CA ALA A 124 16.80 9.19 1.03
C ALA A 124 18.22 9.81 0.99
N PHE A 125 18.57 10.48 -0.11
CA PHE A 125 19.84 11.18 -0.29
C PHE A 125 19.80 12.64 0.18
N SER A 126 18.69 13.08 0.77
CA SER A 126 18.56 14.45 1.27
C SER A 126 19.55 14.72 2.42
N PRO A 127 20.18 15.91 2.47
CA PRO A 127 20.97 16.35 3.61
C PRO A 127 20.15 16.50 4.90
N HIS A 128 18.82 16.63 4.78
CA HIS A 128 17.93 16.78 5.93
C HIS A 128 17.51 15.42 6.48
N ALA A 129 17.88 15.12 7.73
CA ALA A 129 17.65 13.81 8.36
C ALA A 129 16.18 13.37 8.35
N GLY A 130 15.23 14.29 8.54
CA GLY A 130 13.80 13.99 8.46
C GLY A 130 13.39 13.47 7.09
N THR A 131 13.76 14.20 6.03
CA THR A 131 13.47 13.84 4.63
C THR A 131 14.20 12.57 4.20
N ALA A 132 15.44 12.39 4.63
CA ALA A 132 16.21 11.17 4.37
C ALA A 132 15.55 9.93 5.00
N SER A 133 15.09 10.05 6.24
CA SER A 133 14.36 8.96 6.93
C SER A 133 13.03 8.64 6.27
N MET A 134 12.32 9.66 5.76
CA MET A 134 11.06 9.50 5.03
C MET A 134 11.27 8.80 3.69
N GLY A 135 12.30 9.18 2.93
CA GLY A 135 12.66 8.52 1.67
C GLY A 135 12.97 7.04 1.84
N LYS A 136 13.74 6.70 2.89
CA LYS A 136 14.04 5.30 3.25
C LYS A 136 12.77 4.51 3.57
N LEU A 137 11.92 5.04 4.45
CA LEU A 137 10.69 4.38 4.87
C LEU A 137 9.69 4.20 3.73
N LEU A 138 9.52 5.22 2.90
CA LEU A 138 8.63 5.15 1.73
C LEU A 138 9.15 4.16 0.69
N THR A 139 10.45 4.12 0.42
CA THR A 139 11.02 3.17 -0.53
C THR A 139 10.76 1.73 -0.09
N ILE A 140 11.00 1.44 1.19
CA ILE A 140 10.68 0.12 1.78
C ILE A 140 9.18 -0.17 1.65
N GLY A 141 8.35 0.79 2.03
CA GLY A 141 6.89 0.63 2.03
C GLY A 141 6.32 0.41 0.64
N ILE A 142 6.79 1.15 -0.36
CA ILE A 142 6.37 0.99 -1.76
C ILE A 142 6.76 -0.41 -2.25
N GLY A 143 7.96 -0.89 -1.90
CA GLY A 143 8.37 -2.27 -2.18
C GLY A 143 7.44 -3.29 -1.52
N MET A 144 7.06 -3.07 -0.25
CA MET A 144 6.11 -3.95 0.44
C MET A 144 4.70 -3.90 -0.16
N THR A 145 4.25 -2.74 -0.65
CA THR A 145 2.96 -2.65 -1.37
C THR A 145 2.98 -3.42 -2.69
N LEU A 146 4.13 -3.46 -3.39
CA LEU A 146 4.28 -4.28 -4.59
C LEU A 146 4.20 -5.77 -4.27
N VAL A 147 4.88 -6.22 -3.22
CA VAL A 147 4.80 -7.61 -2.75
C VAL A 147 3.37 -7.96 -2.34
N ALA A 148 2.70 -7.07 -1.60
CA ALA A 148 1.33 -7.31 -1.16
C ALA A 148 0.34 -7.39 -2.34
N THR A 149 0.50 -6.55 -3.36
CA THR A 149 -0.41 -6.51 -4.51
C THR A 149 -0.14 -7.62 -5.52
N LEU A 150 1.10 -8.07 -5.71
CA LEU A 150 1.45 -9.11 -6.69
C LEU A 150 1.51 -10.52 -6.11
N VAL A 151 1.77 -10.67 -4.82
CA VAL A 151 1.91 -11.99 -4.18
C VAL A 151 0.72 -12.29 -3.27
N ILE A 152 0.46 -11.39 -2.31
CA ILE A 152 -0.53 -11.66 -1.26
C ILE A 152 -1.95 -11.58 -1.83
N LEU A 153 -2.27 -10.52 -2.56
CA LEU A 153 -3.61 -10.31 -3.10
C LEU A 153 -4.04 -11.43 -4.06
N PRO A 154 -3.24 -11.86 -5.06
CA PRO A 154 -3.60 -13.01 -5.90
C PRO A 154 -3.67 -14.31 -5.10
N GLY A 155 -2.79 -14.50 -4.10
CA GLY A 155 -2.86 -15.64 -3.19
C GLY A 155 -4.20 -15.71 -2.44
N LEU A 156 -4.65 -14.59 -1.89
CA LEU A 156 -5.95 -14.46 -1.21
C LEU A 156 -7.14 -14.67 -2.16
N LEU A 157 -7.05 -14.17 -3.40
CA LEU A 157 -8.08 -14.35 -4.42
C LEU A 157 -8.18 -15.82 -4.87
N SER A 158 -7.04 -16.50 -5.06
CA SER A 158 -7.00 -17.91 -5.46
C SER A 158 -7.56 -18.84 -4.38
N GLY A 159 -7.28 -18.57 -3.09
CA GLY A 159 -7.87 -19.31 -1.97
C GLY A 159 -9.39 -19.17 -1.89
N ASN A 160 -9.94 -18.05 -2.37
CA ASN A 160 -11.39 -17.79 -2.37
C ASN A 160 -12.10 -18.23 -3.66
N SER A 161 -11.37 -18.78 -4.66
CA SER A 161 -11.97 -19.32 -5.90
C SER A 161 -12.94 -20.49 -5.66
N TRP A 162 -12.94 -21.10 -4.47
CA TRP A 162 -13.92 -22.10 -4.04
C TRP A 162 -15.36 -21.56 -3.94
N GLY A 163 -15.56 -20.23 -3.89
CA GLY A 163 -16.88 -19.60 -3.85
C GLY A 163 -17.44 -19.18 -5.22
N GLN A 164 -16.65 -19.23 -6.30
CA GLN A 164 -17.05 -18.68 -7.61
C GLN A 164 -17.45 -19.74 -8.65
N SER A 165 -17.43 -21.02 -8.29
CA SER A 165 -17.95 -22.11 -9.15
C SER A 165 -19.48 -22.27 -9.08
N LYS A 166 -20.23 -21.32 -8.52
CA LYS A 166 -21.67 -21.49 -8.24
C LYS A 166 -22.61 -20.37 -8.66
N ASN A 167 -22.20 -19.45 -9.55
CA ASN A 167 -23.13 -18.54 -10.22
C ASN A 167 -22.98 -18.66 -11.74
#